data_AF-A0A645DCJ9-F1
#
_entry.id   AF-A0A645DCJ9-F1
#
_cell.length_a   1.000
_cell.length_b   1.000
_cell.length_c   1.000
_cell.angle_alpha   90.00
_cell.angle_beta   90.00
_cell.angle_gamma   90.00
#
_symmetry.space_group_name_H-M   'P 1'
#
loop_
_entity.id
_entity.type
_entity.pdbx_description
1 polymer ?
#
loop_
_entity_poly.entity_id
_entity_poly.type
_entity_poly.pdbx_seq_one_letter_code
_entity_poly.pdbx_strand_id
1 'polypeptide(L)'
;MPCGCKKSTVNDKRPDSPCVFCAHKHITTARALYALEIGYRDINKSDAIGQLILAAWHLQSEHFELAMRCRDGWLKIERMQPAAPLLEELQTAAWSLVVEANKTEQEAK
;
A
#
# COMPACT_ATOMS: atom_id res chain seq x y z
N MET A 1 -9.32 10.98 -4.29
CA MET A 1 -9.16 10.56 -5.71
C MET A 1 -9.55 9.09 -5.86
N PRO A 2 -10.49 8.76 -6.75
CA PRO A 2 -10.84 7.37 -7.11
C PRO A 2 -9.63 6.66 -7.74
N CYS A 3 -9.46 5.35 -7.50
CA CYS A 3 -8.39 4.61 -8.18
C CYS A 3 -8.70 4.43 -9.67
N GLY A 4 -7.69 4.56 -10.54
CA GLY A 4 -7.80 4.25 -11.98
C GLY A 4 -7.81 2.74 -12.29
N CYS A 5 -8.23 1.94 -11.31
CA CYS A 5 -8.18 0.48 -11.25
C CYS A 5 -9.23 -0.15 -12.21
N LYS A 6 -8.89 -0.29 -13.50
CA LYS A 6 -9.70 -0.82 -14.63
C LYS A 6 -10.88 0.05 -15.06
N LYS A 7 -11.07 0.18 -16.39
CA LYS A 7 -12.33 0.64 -17.00
C LYS A 7 -13.36 -0.48 -16.90
N SER A 8 -14.09 -0.58 -15.78
CA SER A 8 -15.25 -1.46 -15.69
C SER A 8 -16.34 -0.79 -14.84
N THR A 9 -17.59 -1.12 -15.12
CA THR A 9 -18.81 -0.54 -14.56
C THR A 9 -18.78 -0.43 -13.04
N VAL A 10 -19.29 0.69 -12.51
CA VAL A 10 -19.27 1.12 -11.10
C VAL A 10 -19.78 0.06 -10.10
N ASN A 11 -20.51 -0.96 -10.55
CA ASN A 11 -21.09 -2.01 -9.71
C ASN A 11 -20.13 -3.14 -9.28
N ASP A 12 -18.97 -3.33 -9.93
CA ASP A 12 -18.13 -4.52 -9.69
C ASP A 12 -16.95 -4.31 -8.73
N LYS A 13 -16.68 -3.08 -8.27
CA LYS A 13 -15.50 -2.80 -7.43
C LYS A 13 -15.85 -1.98 -6.21
N ARG A 14 -16.00 -2.68 -5.10
CA ARG A 14 -16.12 -2.06 -3.79
C ARG A 14 -14.74 -1.56 -3.31
N PRO A 15 -14.66 -0.49 -2.50
CA PRO A 15 -13.41 0.04 -1.99
C PRO A 15 -12.58 -0.95 -1.16
N ASP A 16 -13.19 -2.02 -0.65
CA ASP A 16 -12.58 -3.12 0.10
C ASP A 16 -12.13 -4.29 -0.80
N SER A 17 -12.30 -4.20 -2.13
CA SER A 17 -11.84 -5.25 -3.05
C SER A 17 -10.32 -5.25 -3.24
N PRO A 18 -9.71 -6.43 -3.51
CA PRO A 18 -8.28 -6.54 -3.81
C PRO A 18 -7.85 -5.62 -4.95
N CYS A 19 -6.78 -4.86 -4.75
CA CYS A 19 -6.32 -3.87 -5.74
C CYS A 19 -4.86 -3.44 -5.52
N VAL A 20 -3.96 -3.86 -6.39
CA VAL A 20 -2.53 -3.48 -6.35
C VAL A 20 -2.29 -1.97 -6.49
N PHE A 21 -3.14 -1.25 -7.22
CA PHE A 21 -3.05 0.21 -7.35
C PHE A 21 -3.39 0.93 -6.05
N CYS A 22 -4.44 0.50 -5.35
CA CYS A 22 -4.79 1.03 -4.03
C CYS A 22 -3.71 0.65 -3.01
N ALA A 23 -3.24 -0.59 -3.02
CA ALA A 23 -2.16 -1.05 -2.14
C ALA A 23 -0.91 -0.16 -2.28
N HIS A 24 -0.42 0.06 -3.51
CA HIS A 24 0.73 0.93 -3.76
C HIS A 24 0.49 2.37 -3.28
N LYS A 25 -0.70 2.92 -3.53
CA LYS A 25 -1.08 4.26 -3.05
C LYS A 25 -1.02 4.35 -1.52
N HIS A 26 -1.58 3.37 -0.82
CA HIS A 26 -1.56 3.33 0.64
C HIS A 26 -0.13 3.20 1.17
N ILE A 27 0.71 2.33 0.59
CA ILE A 27 2.12 2.18 0.97
C ILE A 27 2.90 3.48 0.75
N THR A 28 2.71 4.14 -0.40
CA THR A 28 3.35 5.43 -0.71
C THR A 28 2.94 6.51 0.30
N THR A 29 1.67 6.53 0.67
CA THR A 29 1.15 7.46 1.68
C THR A 29 1.74 7.17 3.06
N ALA A 30 1.83 5.89 3.46
CA ALA A 30 2.45 5.47 4.70
C ALA A 30 3.92 5.92 4.78
N ARG A 31 4.69 5.72 3.71
CA ARG A 31 6.10 6.16 3.63
C ARG A 31 6.22 7.68 3.77
N ALA A 32 5.37 8.44 3.08
CA ALA A 32 5.37 9.90 3.16
C ALA A 32 5.03 10.38 4.59
N LEU A 33 4.01 9.82 5.21
CA LEU A 33 3.63 10.15 6.60
C LEU A 33 4.75 9.82 7.59
N TYR A 34 5.41 8.67 7.42
CA TYR A 34 6.58 8.29 8.22
C TYR A 34 7.76 9.26 8.01
N ALA A 35 8.00 9.73 6.78
CA ALA A 35 9.12 10.62 6.45
C ALA A 35 8.87 12.10 6.82
N LEU A 36 7.61 12.55 6.88
CA LEU A 36 7.21 13.91 7.28
C LEU A 36 7.47 14.22 8.76
N GLU A 37 8.22 13.38 9.48
CA GLU A 37 8.68 13.54 10.88
C GLU A 37 9.59 14.77 11.12
N ILE A 38 9.35 15.91 10.48
CA ILE A 38 9.90 17.20 10.89
C ILE A 38 9.14 17.67 12.16
N GLY A 39 9.33 16.96 13.27
CA GLY A 39 9.01 17.44 14.62
C GLY A 39 7.67 17.02 15.25
N TYR A 40 6.72 16.42 14.53
CA TYR A 40 5.47 15.88 15.10
C TYR A 40 5.43 14.35 14.99
N ARG A 41 5.62 13.65 16.12
CA ARG A 41 6.07 12.25 16.15
C ARG A 41 4.98 11.19 16.29
N ASP A 42 3.79 11.51 16.77
CA ASP A 42 2.83 10.46 17.20
C ASP A 42 1.61 10.34 16.27
N ILE A 43 0.97 11.46 15.88
CA ILE A 43 -0.22 11.44 15.00
C ILE A 43 0.11 10.82 13.64
N ASN A 44 1.23 11.24 13.04
CA ASN A 44 1.67 10.75 11.73
C ASN A 44 2.01 9.24 11.75
N LYS A 45 2.39 8.68 12.90
CA LYS A 45 2.66 7.25 13.05
C LYS A 45 1.37 6.43 13.03
N SER A 46 0.34 6.87 13.76
CA SER A 46 -0.98 6.22 13.72
C SER A 46 -1.56 6.25 12.30
N ASP A 47 -1.43 7.37 11.59
CA ASP A 47 -1.88 7.46 10.20
C ASP A 47 -1.06 6.56 9.27
N ALA A 48 0.26 6.52 9.41
CA ALA A 48 1.12 5.62 8.63
C ALA A 48 0.77 4.14 8.87
N ILE A 49 0.51 3.75 10.13
CA ILE A 49 0.04 2.41 10.49
C ILE A 49 -1.30 2.11 9.81
N GLY A 50 -2.26 3.03 9.89
CA GLY A 50 -3.57 2.89 9.24
C GLY A 50 -3.45 2.67 7.73
N GLN A 51 -2.56 3.42 7.07
CA GLN A 51 -2.28 3.21 5.64
C GLN A 51 -1.69 1.82 5.35
N LEU A 52 -0.78 1.30 6.17
CA LEU A 52 -0.24 -0.06 5.99
C LEU A 52 -1.28 -1.15 6.20
N ILE A 53 -2.24 -0.94 7.11
CA ILE A 53 -3.37 -1.87 7.31
C ILE A 53 -4.25 -1.93 6.06
N LEU A 54 -4.61 -0.78 5.50
CA LEU A 54 -5.39 -0.71 4.26
C LEU A 54 -4.65 -1.36 3.09
N ALA A 55 -3.34 -1.12 2.97
CA ALA A 55 -2.52 -1.78 1.97
C ALA A 55 -2.55 -3.31 2.11
N ALA A 56 -2.43 -3.83 3.34
CA ALA A 56 -2.47 -5.26 3.60
C ALA A 56 -3.83 -5.87 3.19
N TRP A 57 -4.95 -5.20 3.45
CA TRP A 57 -6.27 -5.68 3.04
C TRP A 57 -6.40 -5.80 1.51
N HIS A 58 -5.88 -4.82 0.77
CA HIS A 58 -5.88 -4.89 -0.70
C HIS A 58 -4.98 -5.99 -1.27
N LEU A 59 -3.99 -6.46 -0.50
CA LEU A 59 -3.02 -7.47 -0.92
C LEU A 59 -3.33 -8.88 -0.40
N GLN A 60 -4.13 -9.01 0.65
CA GLN A 60 -4.22 -10.25 1.44
C GLN A 60 -4.62 -11.49 0.62
N SER A 61 -5.52 -11.35 -0.36
CA SER A 61 -6.02 -12.49 -1.15
C SER A 61 -5.12 -12.88 -2.32
N GLU A 62 -4.42 -11.93 -2.93
CA GLU A 62 -3.68 -12.13 -4.19
C GLU A 62 -2.15 -12.07 -4.00
N HIS A 63 -1.68 -11.36 -2.97
CA HIS A 63 -0.28 -11.06 -2.71
C HIS A 63 0.05 -11.16 -1.21
N PHE A 64 -0.26 -12.32 -0.62
CA PHE A 64 -0.21 -12.55 0.83
C PHE A 64 1.15 -12.22 1.46
N GLU A 65 2.26 -12.57 0.81
CA GLU A 65 3.60 -12.27 1.32
C GLU A 65 3.83 -10.76 1.48
N LEU A 66 3.41 -9.97 0.49
CA LEU A 66 3.54 -8.51 0.54
C LEU A 66 2.59 -7.91 1.59
N ALA A 67 1.40 -8.50 1.78
CA ALA A 67 0.49 -8.13 2.86
C ALA A 67 1.12 -8.35 4.25
N MET A 68 1.82 -9.48 4.45
CA MET A 68 2.55 -9.77 5.69
C MET A 68 3.69 -8.80 5.94
N ARG A 69 4.42 -8.39 4.89
CA ARG A 69 5.45 -7.36 5.02
C ARG A 69 4.87 -5.98 5.38
N CYS A 70 3.67 -5.63 4.90
CA CYS A 70 2.97 -4.42 5.35
C CYS A 70 2.65 -4.50 6.86
N ARG A 71 2.24 -5.68 7.34
CA ARG A 71 2.05 -5.94 8.77
C ARG A 71 3.32 -5.78 9.59
N ASP A 72 4.44 -6.29 9.10
CA ASP A 72 5.74 -6.10 9.77
C ASP A 72 6.14 -4.62 9.82
N GLY A 73 5.81 -3.87 8.76
CA GLY A 73 6.00 -2.42 8.70
C GLY A 73 5.26 -1.69 9.81
N TRP A 74 3.96 -1.96 10.00
CA TRP A 74 3.20 -1.26 11.03
C TRP A 74 3.65 -1.66 12.43
N LEU A 75 4.05 -2.92 12.66
CA LEU A 75 4.55 -3.38 13.96
C LEU A 75 5.87 -2.69 14.32
N LYS A 76 6.75 -2.45 13.33
CA LYS A 76 7.98 -1.66 13.55
C LYS A 76 7.64 -0.23 13.95
N ILE A 77 6.72 0.42 13.25
CA ILE A 77 6.29 1.80 13.57
C ILE A 77 5.70 1.87 14.98
N GLU A 78 4.81 0.95 15.33
CA GLU A 78 4.19 0.86 16.66
C GLU A 78 5.23 0.69 17.78
N ARG A 79 6.26 -0.12 17.54
CA ARG A 79 7.38 -0.34 18.47
C ARG A 79 8.45 0.74 18.44
N MET A 80 8.22 1.84 17.70
CA MET A 80 9.19 2.93 17.52
C MET A 80 10.54 2.46 16.96
N GLN A 81 10.50 1.39 16.15
CA GLN A 81 11.67 0.85 15.47
C GLN A 81 11.84 1.50 14.09
N PRO A 82 13.09 1.60 13.59
CA PRO A 82 13.32 2.10 12.23
C PRO A 82 12.57 1.28 11.17
N ALA A 83 11.63 1.93 10.47
CA ALA A 83 10.83 1.30 9.43
C ALA A 83 11.14 1.83 8.01
N ALA A 84 11.89 2.93 7.88
CA ALA A 84 12.16 3.57 6.57
C ALA A 84 12.67 2.61 5.48
N PRO A 85 13.68 1.73 5.71
CA PRO A 85 14.15 0.81 4.68
C PRO A 85 13.05 -0.16 4.22
N LEU A 86 12.28 -0.70 5.18
CA LEU A 86 11.18 -1.62 4.87
C LEU A 86 10.07 -0.91 4.07
N LEU A 87 9.73 0.33 4.41
CA LEU A 87 8.72 1.11 3.69
C LEU A 87 9.14 1.39 2.24
N GLU A 88 10.42 1.63 2.00
CA GLU A 88 10.97 1.80 0.65
C GLU A 88 10.94 0.50 -0.17
N GLU A 89 11.32 -0.62 0.44
CA GLU A 89 11.21 -1.94 -0.19
C GLU A 89 9.76 -2.30 -0.53
N LEU A 90 8.83 -2.03 0.41
CA LEU A 90 7.40 -2.25 0.21
C LEU A 90 6.86 -1.42 -0.96
N GLN A 91 7.24 -0.14 -1.03
CA GLN A 91 6.81 0.73 -2.13
C GLN A 91 7.32 0.21 -3.48
N THR A 92 8.60 -0.19 -3.53
CA THR A 92 9.22 -0.74 -4.74
C THR A 92 8.54 -2.03 -5.18
N ALA A 93 8.29 -2.96 -4.25
CA ALA A 93 7.60 -4.21 -4.55
C ALA A 93 6.17 -3.99 -5.04
N ALA A 94 5.40 -3.09 -4.40
CA ALA A 94 4.05 -2.75 -4.83
C ALA A 94 4.02 -2.06 -6.20
N TRP A 95 5.04 -1.25 -6.52
CA TRP A 95 5.16 -0.65 -7.85
C TRP A 95 5.40 -1.69 -8.95
N SER A 96 6.22 -2.71 -8.69
CA SER A 96 6.42 -3.83 -9.64
C SER A 96 5.10 -4.51 -9.99
N LEU A 97 4.24 -4.78 -8.99
CA LEU A 97 2.90 -5.35 -9.22
C LEU A 97 2.01 -4.43 -10.07
N VAL A 98 2.09 -3.11 -9.86
CA VAL A 98 1.36 -2.13 -10.68
C VAL A 98 1.85 -2.15 -12.14
N VAL A 99 3.16 -2.23 -12.35
CA VAL A 99 3.75 -2.33 -13.69
C VAL A 99 3.32 -3.62 -14.39
N GLU A 100 3.33 -4.75 -13.69
CA GLU A 100 2.88 -6.05 -14.20
C GLU A 100 1.39 -6.01 -14.57
N ALA A 101 0.52 -5.52 -13.69
CA ALA A 101 -0.91 -5.40 -13.95
C ALA A 101 -1.20 -4.54 -15.20
N ASN A 102 -0.46 -3.44 -15.38
CA ASN A 102 -0.59 -2.59 -16.57
C ASN A 102 -0.15 -3.28 -17.86
N LYS A 103 0.88 -4.15 -17.82
CA LYS A 103 1.32 -4.93 -18.99
C LYS A 103 0.25 -5.93 -19.41
N THR A 104 -0.30 -6.68 -18.46
CA THR A 104 -1.38 -7.65 -18.74
C THR A 104 -2.61 -6.99 -19.36
N GLU A 105 -2.95 -5.76 -18.95
CA GLU A 105 -4.05 -4.99 -19.55
C GLU A 105 -3.78 -4.49 -20.99
N GLN A 106 -2.51 -4.38 -21.38
CA GLN A 106 -2.12 -4.02 -22.75
C GLN A 106 -2.15 -5.24 -23.68
N GLU A 107 -1.73 -6.41 -23.19
CA GLU A 107 -1.74 -7.66 -23.96
C GLU A 107 -3.16 -8.24 -24.17
N ALA A 108 -4.11 -7.91 -23.29
CA ALA A 108 -5.49 -8.35 -23.39
C ALA A 108 -6.39 -7.48 -24.30
N LYS A 109 -5.82 -6.46 -24.96
CA LYS A 109 -6.51 -5.55 -25.90
C LYS A 109 -6.06 -5.79 -27.32
#